data_AF-A0A935YS79-F1
#
_entry.id   AF-A0A935YS79-F1
#
_cell.length_a   1.000
_cell.length_b   1.000
_cell.length_c   1.000
_cell.angle_alpha   90.00
_cell.angle_beta   90.00
_cell.angle_gamma   90.00
#
_symmetry.space_group_name_H-M   'P 1'
#
loop_
_entity.id
_entity.type
_entity.pdbx_description
1 polymer ?
#
loop_
_entity_poly.entity_id
_entity_poly.type
_entity_poly.pdbx_seq_one_letter_code
_entity_poly.pdbx_strand_id
1 'polypeptide(L)'
;MRDTPDNRRAPARRDRRQRLIRRIAYDLWCLQENRLSDTLPLKGFDALVAEFRLRNPALEDAVVREGAALFLKVQIEGQRARVMQRERLLFCIVVRSAGHPIAPSGQTPVPG
;
A
#
# COMPACT_ATOMS: atom_id res chain seq x y z
N MET A 1 -6.50 -25.28 -45.54
CA MET A 1 -7.23 -24.84 -44.33
C MET A 1 -6.20 -24.39 -43.30
N ARG A 2 -6.08 -23.09 -43.02
CA ARG A 2 -5.25 -22.57 -41.94
C ARG A 2 -6.20 -22.00 -40.88
N ASP A 3 -6.31 -22.69 -39.76
CA ASP A 3 -6.96 -22.18 -38.56
C ASP A 3 -6.19 -20.93 -38.11
N THR A 4 -6.78 -19.76 -38.32
CA THR A 4 -6.22 -18.51 -37.81
C THR A 4 -6.61 -18.43 -36.34
N PRO A 5 -5.66 -18.42 -35.38
CA PRO A 5 -6.00 -18.35 -33.98
C PRO A 5 -6.75 -17.04 -33.70
N ASP A 6 -7.97 -17.18 -33.20
CA ASP A 6 -8.93 -16.13 -32.88
C ASP A 6 -8.34 -15.14 -31.85
N ASN A 7 -7.75 -14.06 -32.36
CA ASN A 7 -7.03 -13.03 -31.60
C ASN A 7 -7.94 -12.28 -30.59
N ARG A 8 -9.27 -12.42 -30.71
CA ARG A 8 -10.25 -11.80 -29.82
C ARG A 8 -10.34 -12.45 -28.43
N ARG A 9 -9.87 -13.69 -28.28
CA ARG A 9 -9.93 -14.42 -26.99
C ARG A 9 -8.79 -14.09 -26.03
N ALA A 10 -7.67 -13.61 -26.55
CA ALA A 10 -6.50 -13.22 -25.77
C ALA A 10 -6.77 -12.06 -24.77
N PRO A 11 -7.44 -10.95 -25.15
CA PRO A 11 -7.70 -9.84 -24.21
C PRO A 11 -8.64 -10.24 -23.08
N ALA A 12 -9.73 -10.96 -23.37
CA ALA A 12 -10.69 -11.38 -22.34
C ALA A 12 -10.07 -12.31 -21.27
N ARG A 13 -9.12 -13.16 -21.66
CA ARG A 13 -8.37 -14.02 -20.72
C ARG A 13 -7.42 -13.22 -19.85
N ARG A 14 -6.72 -12.23 -20.42
CA ARG A 14 -5.83 -11.32 -19.67
C ARG A 14 -6.61 -10.51 -18.62
N ASP A 15 -7.77 -9.99 -18.98
CA ASP A 15 -8.62 -9.23 -18.05
C ASP A 15 -9.14 -10.09 -16.91
N ARG A 16 -9.54 -11.34 -17.19
CA ARG A 16 -9.98 -12.27 -16.15
C ARG A 16 -8.85 -12.61 -15.18
N ARG A 17 -7.65 -12.87 -15.70
CA ARG A 17 -6.45 -13.12 -14.88
C ARG A 17 -6.10 -11.91 -14.00
N GLN A 18 -6.13 -10.71 -14.59
CA GLN A 18 -5.82 -9.48 -13.85
C GLN A 18 -6.83 -9.21 -12.73
N ARG A 19 -8.13 -9.45 -12.98
CA ARG A 19 -9.16 -9.37 -11.95
C ARG A 19 -8.92 -10.37 -10.82
N LEU A 20 -8.52 -11.59 -11.15
CA LEU A 20 -8.20 -12.61 -10.14
C LEU A 20 -6.99 -12.22 -9.29
N ILE A 21 -5.92 -11.70 -9.91
CA ILE A 21 -4.73 -11.19 -9.19
C ILE A 21 -5.11 -10.08 -8.20
N ARG A 22 -5.94 -9.11 -8.63
CA ARG A 22 -6.43 -8.03 -7.76
C ARG A 22 -7.27 -8.56 -6.61
N ARG A 23 -8.12 -9.56 -6.87
CA ARG A 23 -8.91 -10.23 -5.83
C ARG A 23 -8.01 -10.92 -4.81
N ILE A 24 -7.01 -11.68 -5.24
CA ILE A 24 -6.06 -12.34 -4.32
C ILE A 24 -5.35 -11.31 -3.44
N ALA A 25 -4.90 -10.18 -4.03
CA ALA A 25 -4.26 -9.12 -3.25
C ALA A 25 -5.19 -8.52 -2.18
N TYR A 26 -6.47 -8.34 -2.53
CA TYR A 26 -7.49 -7.88 -1.60
C TYR A 26 -7.78 -8.90 -0.49
N ASP A 27 -7.92 -10.18 -0.84
CA ASP A 27 -8.18 -11.25 0.13
C ASP A 27 -7.01 -11.40 1.13
N LEU A 28 -5.76 -11.24 0.68
CA LEU A 28 -4.58 -11.20 1.54
C LEU A 28 -4.62 -10.00 2.51
N TRP A 29 -5.07 -8.84 2.05
CA TRP A 29 -5.26 -7.68 2.93
C TRP A 29 -6.32 -7.96 4.00
N CYS A 30 -7.48 -8.51 3.63
CA CYS A 30 -8.52 -8.90 4.59
C CYS A 30 -8.01 -9.90 5.63
N LEU A 31 -7.22 -10.90 5.21
CA LEU A 31 -6.60 -11.85 6.15
C LEU A 31 -5.66 -11.17 7.14
N GLN A 32 -4.87 -10.20 6.68
CA GLN A 32 -3.99 -9.43 7.57
C GLN A 32 -4.80 -8.60 8.58
N GLU A 33 -5.83 -7.89 8.13
CA GLU A 33 -6.66 -7.05 8.99
C GLU A 33 -7.44 -7.86 10.03
N ASN A 34 -7.91 -9.05 9.67
CA ASN A 34 -8.56 -9.96 10.61
C ASN A 34 -7.59 -10.36 11.73
N ARG A 35 -6.35 -10.73 11.39
CA ARG A 35 -5.33 -11.07 12.40
C ARG A 35 -5.00 -9.90 13.32
N LEU A 36 -4.92 -8.68 12.78
CA LEU A 36 -4.71 -7.46 13.57
C LEU A 36 -5.86 -7.22 14.55
N SER A 37 -7.10 -7.43 14.09
CA SER A 37 -8.31 -7.25 14.90
C SER A 37 -8.42 -8.31 16.01
N ASP A 38 -8.00 -9.54 15.72
CA ASP A 38 -8.02 -10.66 16.68
C ASP A 38 -6.84 -10.61 17.68
N THR A 39 -6.03 -9.55 17.69
CA THR A 39 -4.78 -9.42 18.47
C THR A 39 -3.81 -10.59 18.29
N LEU A 40 -3.93 -11.30 17.18
CA LEU A 40 -3.05 -12.42 16.87
C LEU A 40 -1.69 -11.85 16.44
N PRO A 41 -0.58 -12.53 16.81
CA PRO A 41 0.72 -12.12 16.32
C PRO A 41 0.70 -12.18 14.80
N LEU A 42 1.13 -11.08 14.16
CA LEU A 42 1.37 -11.05 12.74
C LEU A 42 2.46 -12.08 12.42
N LYS A 43 2.05 -13.28 12.03
CA LYS A 43 2.97 -14.22 11.40
C LYS A 43 3.40 -13.56 10.09
N GLY A 44 4.70 -13.56 9.82
CA GLY A 44 5.30 -12.88 8.67
C GLY A 44 4.62 -13.23 7.33
N PHE A 45 4.96 -12.47 6.29
CA PHE A 45 4.31 -12.55 4.98
C PHE A 45 4.13 -13.99 4.44
N ASP A 46 5.14 -14.85 4.57
CA ASP A 46 5.04 -16.25 4.10
C ASP A 46 3.94 -17.05 4.79
N ALA A 47 3.72 -16.80 6.08
CA ALA A 47 2.65 -17.43 6.84
C ALA A 47 1.25 -16.89 6.49
N LEU A 48 1.16 -15.65 5.99
CA LEU A 48 -0.07 -15.10 5.43
C LEU A 48 -0.39 -15.77 4.09
N VAL A 49 0.62 -15.90 3.22
CA VAL A 49 0.48 -16.59 1.92
C VAL A 49 0.15 -18.06 2.11
N ALA A 50 0.80 -18.75 3.06
CA ALA A 50 0.50 -20.14 3.38
C ALA A 50 -0.95 -20.33 3.86
N GLU A 51 -1.45 -19.44 4.73
CA GLU A 51 -2.86 -19.48 5.15
C GLU A 51 -3.82 -19.25 3.97
N PHE A 52 -3.52 -18.28 3.12
CA PHE A 52 -4.31 -18.04 1.92
C PHE A 52 -4.35 -19.27 1.00
N ARG A 53 -3.22 -19.97 0.84
CA ARG A 53 -3.11 -21.21 0.05
C ARG A 53 -3.91 -22.35 0.64
N LEU A 54 -3.88 -22.54 1.95
CA LEU A 54 -4.69 -23.56 2.63
C LEU A 54 -6.19 -23.36 2.35
N ARG A 55 -6.65 -22.10 2.30
CA ARG A 55 -8.04 -21.76 1.98
C ARG A 55 -8.38 -21.87 0.50
N ASN A 56 -7.37 -21.85 -0.39
CA ASN A 56 -7.56 -21.79 -1.84
C ASN A 56 -6.61 -22.75 -2.61
N PRO A 57 -6.72 -24.08 -2.39
CA PRO A 57 -5.77 -25.05 -2.95
C PRO A 57 -5.87 -25.19 -4.48
N ALA A 58 -7.02 -24.84 -5.07
CA ALA A 58 -7.26 -24.94 -6.51
C ALA A 58 -6.64 -23.80 -7.33
N LEU A 59 -6.08 -22.76 -6.69
CA LEU A 59 -5.49 -21.63 -7.39
C LEU A 59 -4.07 -21.96 -7.88
N GLU A 60 -3.80 -21.61 -9.13
CA GLU A 60 -2.48 -21.78 -9.76
C GLU A 60 -1.39 -20.96 -9.06
N ASP A 61 -0.21 -21.57 -8.91
CA ASP A 61 0.92 -20.97 -8.21
C ASP A 61 1.40 -19.63 -8.77
N ALA A 62 1.43 -19.52 -10.09
CA ALA A 62 1.83 -18.28 -10.74
C ALA A 62 0.87 -17.14 -10.38
N VAL A 63 -0.44 -17.40 -10.35
CA VAL A 63 -1.46 -16.38 -10.08
C VAL A 63 -1.43 -15.95 -8.61
N VAL A 64 -1.22 -16.88 -7.68
CA VAL A 64 -1.09 -16.53 -6.26
C VAL A 64 0.18 -15.71 -6.02
N ARG A 65 1.32 -16.07 -6.62
CA ARG A 65 2.55 -15.28 -6.52
C ARG A 65 2.37 -13.87 -7.05
N GLU A 66 1.71 -13.71 -8.21
CA GLU A 66 1.43 -12.38 -8.77
C GLU A 66 0.49 -11.55 -7.89
N GLY A 67 -0.55 -12.18 -7.32
CA GLY A 67 -1.44 -11.52 -6.36
C GLY A 67 -0.72 -11.09 -5.07
N ALA A 68 0.15 -11.95 -4.55
CA ALA A 68 0.94 -11.68 -3.36
C ALA A 68 1.98 -10.56 -3.60
N ALA A 69 2.61 -10.53 -4.78
CA ALA A 69 3.49 -9.44 -5.19
C ALA A 69 2.73 -8.11 -5.32
N LEU A 70 1.52 -8.11 -5.91
CA LEU A 70 0.67 -6.92 -5.98
C LEU A 70 0.31 -6.41 -4.58
N PHE A 71 -0.06 -7.31 -3.67
CA PHE A 71 -0.33 -6.96 -2.28
C PHE A 71 0.86 -6.26 -1.62
N LEU A 72 2.06 -6.83 -1.71
CA LEU A 72 3.27 -6.22 -1.15
C LEU A 72 3.56 -4.85 -1.75
N LYS A 73 3.42 -4.71 -3.07
CA LYS A 73 3.60 -3.42 -3.76
C LYS A 73 2.68 -2.35 -3.15
N VAL A 74 1.39 -2.65 -3.00
CA VAL A 74 0.41 -1.71 -2.42
C VAL A 74 0.76 -1.35 -0.97
N GLN A 75 1.19 -2.33 -0.16
CA GLN A 75 1.62 -2.07 1.22
C GLN A 75 2.83 -1.13 1.27
N ILE A 76 3.86 -1.39 0.45
CA ILE A 76 5.06 -0.57 0.37
C ILE A 76 4.73 0.85 -0.10
N GLU A 77 3.91 0.99 -1.15
CA GLU A 77 3.45 2.28 -1.65
C GLU A 77 2.66 3.07 -0.58
N GLY A 78 1.79 2.38 0.16
CA GLY A 78 1.07 2.96 1.28
C GLY A 78 1.98 3.47 2.41
N GLN A 79 3.01 2.70 2.78
CA GLN A 79 3.99 3.14 3.79
C GLN A 79 4.84 4.31 3.28
N ARG A 80 5.29 4.27 2.02
CA ARG A 80 6.02 5.39 1.40
C ARG A 80 5.21 6.67 1.42
N ALA A 81 3.92 6.60 1.07
CA ALA A 81 3.02 7.75 1.11
C ALA A 81 2.91 8.34 2.52
N ARG A 82 2.79 7.49 3.55
CA ARG A 82 2.73 7.92 4.97
C ARG A 82 4.02 8.59 5.42
N VAL A 83 5.18 8.06 5.04
CA VAL A 83 6.49 8.66 5.36
C VAL A 83 6.62 10.03 4.70
N MET A 84 6.35 10.13 3.40
CA MET A 84 6.39 11.39 2.66
C MET A 84 5.43 12.44 3.21
N GLN A 85 4.24 12.01 3.65
CA GLN A 85 3.28 12.90 4.32
C GLN A 85 3.81 13.42 5.67
N ARG A 86 4.43 12.55 6.48
CA ARG A 86 5.04 12.95 7.76
C ARG A 86 6.21 13.91 7.56
N GLU A 87 7.08 13.66 6.59
CA GLU A 87 8.20 14.54 6.24
C GLU A 87 7.71 15.93 5.81
N ARG A 88 6.65 15.99 4.98
CA ARG A 88 6.02 17.26 4.61
C ARG A 88 5.45 18.01 5.81
N LEU A 89 4.79 17.31 6.75
CA LEU A 89 4.26 17.94 7.96
C LEU A 89 5.39 18.48 8.84
N LEU A 90 6.47 17.73 9.01
CA LEU A 90 7.65 18.20 9.76
C LEU A 90 8.27 19.42 9.11
N PHE A 91 8.41 19.43 7.77
CA PHE A 91 8.89 20.60 7.04
C PHE A 91 7.99 21.83 7.27
N CYS A 92 6.66 21.68 7.17
CA CYS A 92 5.71 22.77 7.42
C CYS A 92 5.77 23.30 8.86
N ILE A 93 5.99 22.43 9.86
CA ILE A 93 6.13 22.82 11.26
C ILE A 93 7.44 23.60 11.46
N VAL A 94 8.56 23.11 10.92
CA VAL A 94 9.88 23.77 11.02
C VAL A 94 9.86 25.15 10.35
N VAL A 95 9.27 25.27 9.15
CA VAL A 95 9.16 26.56 8.45
C VAL A 95 8.26 27.54 9.22
N ARG A 96 7.18 27.06 9.86
CA ARG A 96 6.32 27.90 10.71
C ARG A 96 7.04 28.36 11.98
N SER A 97 7.88 27.52 12.60
CA SER A 97 8.69 27.88 13.76
C SER A 97 9.85 28.81 13.41
N ALA A 98 10.41 28.73 12.21
CA ALA A 98 11.42 29.65 11.69
C ALA A 98 10.84 31.02 11.24
N GLY A 99 9.52 31.10 11.10
CA GLY A 99 8.80 32.30 10.66
C GLY A 99 8.25 33.18 11.79
N HIS A 100 8.66 33.00 13.05
CA HIS A 100 8.29 33.96 14.09
C HIS A 100 9.09 35.26 13.89
N PRO A 101 8.43 36.40 13.59
CA PRO A 101 9.11 37.67 13.64
C PRO A 101 9.52 37.89 15.10
N ILE A 102 10.82 37.88 15.35
CA ILE A 102 11.38 38.44 16.58
C ILE A 102 10.99 39.92 16.51
N ALA A 103 9.93 40.30 17.24
CA ALA A 103 9.60 41.69 17.43
C ALA A 103 10.88 42.37 17.96
N PRO A 104 11.36 43.45 17.32
CA PRO A 104 12.54 44.14 17.79
C PRO A 104 12.27 44.60 19.22
N SER A 105 12.92 43.93 20.15
CA SER A 105 13.00 44.34 21.54
C SER A 105 13.83 45.62 21.56
N GLY A 106 13.17 46.78 21.60
CA GLY A 106 13.89 48.04 21.70
C GLY A 106 13.06 49.23 21.26
N GLN A 107 12.28 49.77 22.20
CA GLN A 107 12.33 51.19 22.60
C GLN A 107 11.15 51.48 23.54
N THR A 108 11.41 51.50 24.83
CA THR A 108 10.63 52.28 25.79
C THR A 108 10.97 53.77 25.59
N PRO A 109 10.04 54.66 25.24
CA PRO A 109 10.30 56.08 25.26
C PRO A 109 9.93 56.65 26.65
N VAL A 110 10.90 57.23 27.34
CA VAL A 110 10.71 58.13 28.49
C VAL A 110 11.91 59.09 28.52
N PRO A 111 11.79 60.35 28.95
CA PRO A 111 10.83 61.41 28.63
C PRO A 111 11.54 62.69 28.13
N GLY A 112 10.77 63.70 27.69
CA GLY A 112 11.20 65.09 27.49
C GLY A 112 10.00 66.01 27.52
#